data_AF-A0AAP7J4S8-F1
#
_entry.id   AF-A0AAP7J4S8-F1
#
_cell.length_a   1.000
_cell.length_b   1.000
_cell.length_c   1.000
_cell.angle_alpha   90.00
_cell.angle_beta   90.00
_cell.angle_gamma   90.00
#
_symmetry.space_group_name_H-M   'P 1'
#
loop_
_entity.id
_entity.type
_entity.pdbx_description
1 polymer ?
#
loop_
_entity_poly.entity_id
_entity_poly.type
_entity_poly.pdbx_seq_one_letter_code
_entity_poly.pdbx_strand_id
1 'polypeptide(L)'
;MELSWVQSLVDNQVQESLYLELKRGDALSPQNNSKTEMIKDVTALAHASGGHLVYGIEEEPVNDIPAAVRLRPVTDKKLNKDWVTKVITDNTSPSLTDFEVFEFPVDGGRVLVIKVEEASTAHQNLLDYRYHQRVNTVSRFMADFQIRDLMSRRSSPSCEVRVRLERITINRDNHVYRLRVELLNTGMVSMEKWWISIDVPKECLAGLTYPQSELRTHPRFGKVVREVDKGGFDFIRFSWGDPFFDGDRYILHPGQSLDFGPSNDSLHTQAPLPPIVVEFNDRIFRSLVHRAPELQWTLYTNHGQPVSGSVPFEQWCNF
;
A
#
# COMPACT_ATOMS: atom_id res chain seq x y z
N MET A 1 15.77 -8.18 18.47
CA MET A 1 17.22 -7.95 18.27
C MET A 1 17.90 -8.15 19.61
N GLU A 2 19.12 -8.68 19.63
CA GLU A 2 19.82 -9.12 20.85
C GLU A 2 21.19 -8.45 21.01
N LEU A 3 21.71 -8.38 22.24
CA LEU A 3 23.05 -7.83 22.51
C LEU A 3 24.17 -8.60 21.77
N SER A 4 23.98 -9.89 21.51
CA SER A 4 24.93 -10.71 20.74
C SER A 4 25.13 -10.19 19.32
N TRP A 5 24.10 -9.60 18.70
CA TRP A 5 24.22 -8.96 17.39
C TRP A 5 25.12 -7.74 17.45
N VAL A 6 24.95 -6.86 18.46
CA VAL A 6 25.82 -5.70 18.69
C VAL A 6 27.27 -6.14 18.87
N GLN A 7 27.50 -7.17 19.67
CA GLN A 7 28.84 -7.70 19.92
C GLN A 7 29.48 -8.24 18.62
N SER A 8 28.68 -8.92 17.79
CA SER A 8 29.16 -9.43 16.50
C SER A 8 29.62 -8.34 15.52
N LEU A 9 29.08 -7.11 15.63
CA LEU A 9 29.56 -5.98 14.83
C LEU A 9 31.01 -5.66 15.17
N VAL A 10 31.33 -5.60 16.46
CA VAL A 10 32.67 -5.32 16.98
C VAL A 10 33.62 -6.47 16.70
N ASP A 11 33.23 -7.70 17.03
CA ASP A 11 34.08 -8.89 16.92
C ASP A 11 34.53 -9.15 15.48
N ASN A 12 33.68 -8.83 14.50
CA ASN A 12 33.97 -9.02 13.07
C ASN A 12 34.40 -7.74 12.35
N GLN A 13 34.62 -6.64 13.09
CA GLN A 13 34.95 -5.33 12.52
C GLN A 13 34.04 -4.93 11.35
N VAL A 14 32.73 -5.07 11.55
CA VAL A 14 31.75 -4.82 10.50
C VAL A 14 31.84 -3.37 10.04
N GLN A 15 31.99 -3.20 8.73
CA GLN A 15 32.02 -1.89 8.07
C GLN A 15 30.63 -1.27 7.99
N GLU A 16 30.55 0.04 8.10
CA GLU A 16 29.38 0.82 7.74
C GLU A 16 28.96 0.52 6.29
N SER A 17 27.66 0.67 6.04
CA SER A 17 27.09 0.34 4.74
C SER A 17 25.91 1.24 4.41
N LEU A 18 25.20 0.92 3.32
CA LEU A 18 23.92 1.57 3.01
C LEU A 18 22.86 1.31 4.09
N TYR A 19 23.03 0.29 4.92
CA TYR A 19 22.03 -0.17 5.89
C TYR A 19 22.54 -0.20 7.33
N LEU A 20 23.75 0.32 7.58
CA LEU A 20 24.38 0.34 8.89
C LEU A 20 25.17 1.63 9.08
N GLU A 21 24.81 2.38 10.12
CA GLU A 21 25.53 3.55 10.63
C GLU A 21 26.00 3.29 12.06
N LEU A 22 27.25 3.59 12.34
CA LEU A 22 27.89 3.42 13.63
C LEU A 22 28.25 4.79 14.22
N LYS A 23 27.97 4.95 15.51
CA LYS A 23 28.27 6.19 16.23
C LYS A 23 28.70 5.87 17.66
N ARG A 24 29.68 6.62 18.15
CA ARG A 24 30.06 6.58 19.57
C ARG A 24 28.93 7.13 20.43
N GLY A 25 28.84 6.70 21.69
CA GLY A 25 27.77 7.13 22.59
C GLY A 25 27.79 8.63 22.91
N ASP A 26 28.96 9.27 22.88
CA ASP A 26 29.11 10.72 23.04
C ASP A 26 28.61 11.52 21.83
N ALA A 27 28.37 10.89 20.68
CA ALA A 27 27.71 11.54 19.54
C ALA A 27 26.28 12.01 19.87
N LEU A 28 25.64 11.41 20.89
CA LEU A 28 24.32 11.85 21.37
C LEU A 28 24.36 13.07 22.29
N SER A 29 25.56 13.50 22.71
CA SER A 29 25.71 14.61 23.65
C SER A 29 25.12 15.91 23.09
N PRO A 30 24.37 16.71 23.88
CA PRO A 30 23.72 17.94 23.40
C PRO A 30 24.64 18.96 22.74
N GLN A 31 25.94 18.93 23.05
CA GLN A 31 26.95 19.84 22.51
C GLN A 31 27.29 19.56 21.03
N ASN A 32 26.87 18.41 20.48
CA ASN A 32 27.32 17.91 19.17
C ASN A 32 26.28 18.10 18.05
N ASN A 33 25.31 19.01 18.18
CA ASN A 33 24.17 19.10 17.27
C ASN A 33 23.46 17.74 17.09
N SER A 34 23.48 16.92 18.16
CA SER A 34 23.23 15.48 18.09
C SER A 34 21.84 15.11 17.57
N LYS A 35 20.84 15.94 17.88
CA LYS A 35 19.49 15.76 17.35
C LYS A 35 19.45 15.90 15.84
N THR A 36 20.09 16.92 15.27
CA THR A 36 20.06 17.17 13.83
C THR A 36 20.73 16.04 13.06
N GLU A 37 21.90 15.57 13.52
CA GLU A 37 22.59 14.42 12.91
C GLU A 37 21.77 13.13 13.06
N MET A 38 21.17 12.88 14.23
CA MET A 38 20.28 11.72 14.41
C MET A 38 19.10 11.74 13.43
N ILE A 39 18.38 12.87 13.31
CA ILE A 39 17.24 12.96 12.41
C ILE A 39 17.70 12.81 10.95
N LYS A 40 18.83 13.40 10.59
CA LYS A 40 19.44 13.23 9.27
C LYS A 40 19.72 11.77 8.96
N ASP A 41 20.38 11.04 9.86
CA ASP A 41 20.76 9.64 9.62
C ASP A 41 19.54 8.71 9.59
N VAL A 42 18.59 8.91 10.50
CA VAL A 42 17.34 8.15 10.54
C VAL A 42 16.50 8.39 9.29
N THR A 43 16.29 9.64 8.88
CA THR A 43 15.53 9.95 7.65
C THR A 43 16.26 9.47 6.39
N ALA A 44 17.59 9.56 6.34
CA ALA A 44 18.38 9.05 5.22
C ALA A 44 18.28 7.53 5.05
N LEU A 45 18.29 6.78 6.17
CA LEU A 45 18.06 5.32 6.16
C LEU A 45 16.63 5.00 5.69
N ALA A 46 15.64 5.70 6.22
CA ALA A 46 14.23 5.50 5.87
C ALA A 46 13.96 5.73 4.38
N HIS A 47 14.57 6.78 3.78
CA HIS A 47 14.41 7.10 2.35
C HIS A 47 15.23 6.20 1.41
N ALA A 48 16.11 5.35 1.93
CA ALA A 48 16.84 4.37 1.14
C ALA A 48 16.07 3.04 1.09
N SER A 49 16.37 2.13 2.02
CA SER A 49 15.63 0.87 2.18
C SER A 49 15.60 0.42 3.65
N GLY A 50 15.64 1.38 4.57
CA GLY A 50 15.79 1.12 6.01
C GLY A 50 17.23 0.81 6.41
N GLY A 51 17.40 0.27 7.63
CA GLY A 51 18.69 -0.16 8.17
C GLY A 51 18.80 0.02 9.68
N HIS A 52 20.03 0.08 10.19
CA HIS A 52 20.33 0.19 11.62
C HIS A 52 21.25 1.38 11.88
N LEU A 53 20.88 2.23 12.82
CA LEU A 53 21.75 3.25 13.41
C LEU A 53 22.11 2.82 14.84
N VAL A 54 23.39 2.63 15.10
CA VAL A 54 23.89 2.12 16.39
C VAL A 54 24.69 3.19 17.11
N TYR A 55 24.17 3.66 18.25
CA TYR A 55 24.91 4.51 19.18
C TYR A 55 25.53 3.67 20.29
N GLY A 56 26.82 3.82 20.50
CA GLY A 56 27.57 3.07 21.50
C GLY A 56 28.76 2.28 20.93
N ILE A 57 29.13 2.49 19.66
CA ILE A 57 30.25 1.82 19.00
C ILE A 57 31.23 2.87 18.48
N GLU A 58 32.51 2.70 18.79
CA GLU A 58 33.58 3.46 18.16
C GLU A 58 33.97 2.81 16.83
N GLU A 59 34.18 3.64 15.82
CA GLU A 59 34.54 3.26 14.47
C GLU A 59 35.93 3.81 14.08
N GLU A 60 36.64 3.06 13.25
CA GLU A 60 37.89 3.49 12.61
C GLU A 60 37.86 3.11 11.12
N PRO A 61 38.51 3.89 10.25
CA PRO A 61 38.53 3.60 8.82
C PRO A 61 39.31 2.33 8.51
N VAL A 62 38.66 1.37 7.85
CA VAL A 62 39.26 0.17 7.25
C VAL A 62 38.99 0.24 5.76
N ASN A 63 40.02 0.36 4.92
CA ASN A 63 39.89 0.59 3.48
C ASN A 63 38.95 1.78 3.14
N ASP A 64 39.15 2.91 3.83
CA ASP A 64 38.36 4.15 3.70
C ASP A 64 36.87 4.05 4.09
N ILE A 65 36.45 2.92 4.67
CA ILE A 65 35.09 2.71 5.18
C ILE A 65 35.15 2.56 6.70
N PRO A 66 34.39 3.34 7.49
CA PRO A 66 34.35 3.18 8.94
C PRO A 66 33.93 1.76 9.33
N ALA A 67 34.64 1.16 10.26
CA ALA A 67 34.40 -0.19 10.77
C ALA A 67 34.35 -0.20 12.29
N ALA A 68 33.48 -1.03 12.87
CA ALA A 68 33.36 -1.16 14.31
C ALA A 68 34.69 -1.63 14.94
N VAL A 69 35.15 -0.93 15.98
CA VAL A 69 36.39 -1.27 16.69
C VAL A 69 36.13 -1.72 18.12
N ARG A 70 35.30 -0.99 18.87
CA ARG A 70 34.99 -1.33 20.26
C ARG A 70 33.72 -0.65 20.75
N LEU A 71 33.18 -1.15 21.86
CA LEU A 71 32.08 -0.47 22.55
C LEU A 71 32.56 0.87 23.12
N ARG A 72 31.78 1.91 22.86
CA ARG A 72 31.91 3.26 23.41
C ARG A 72 30.53 3.75 23.85
N PRO A 73 29.99 3.24 24.97
CA PRO A 73 28.57 3.30 25.30
C PRO A 73 28.06 4.73 25.55
N VAL A 74 26.74 4.90 25.45
CA VAL A 74 26.03 6.11 25.90
C VAL A 74 26.01 6.11 27.43
N THR A 75 26.59 7.15 28.04
CA THR A 75 26.77 7.22 29.50
C THR A 75 25.69 8.06 30.20
N ASP A 76 25.06 9.01 29.50
CA ASP A 76 23.97 9.82 30.05
C ASP A 76 22.67 9.00 30.12
N LYS A 77 22.17 8.79 31.34
CA LYS A 77 20.95 8.02 31.60
C LYS A 77 19.69 8.66 31.01
N LYS A 78 19.70 9.96 30.70
CA LYS A 78 18.56 10.66 30.08
C LYS A 78 18.42 10.33 28.59
N LEU A 79 19.51 9.92 27.95
CA LEU A 79 19.56 9.56 26.53
C LEU A 79 19.23 8.07 26.41
N ASN A 80 17.95 7.74 26.59
CA ASN A 80 17.42 6.38 26.58
C ASN A 80 16.49 6.15 25.38
N LYS A 81 15.94 4.93 25.26
CA LYS A 81 14.96 4.55 24.24
C LYS A 81 13.83 5.58 24.05
N ASP A 82 13.20 6.01 25.14
CA ASP A 82 12.04 6.90 25.09
C ASP A 82 12.43 8.29 24.58
N TRP A 83 13.60 8.78 25.00
CA TRP A 83 14.14 10.05 24.53
C TRP A 83 14.44 10.01 23.03
N VAL A 84 15.09 8.95 22.54
CA VAL A 84 15.38 8.78 21.10
C VAL A 84 14.08 8.73 20.30
N THR A 85 13.11 7.92 20.75
CA THR A 85 11.81 7.78 20.11
C THR A 85 11.12 9.15 20.00
N LYS A 86 11.07 9.90 21.10
CA LYS A 86 10.47 11.24 21.12
C LYS A 86 11.19 12.23 20.21
N VAL A 87 12.52 12.21 20.19
CA VAL A 87 13.31 13.10 19.33
C VAL A 87 12.97 12.83 17.87
N ILE A 88 12.91 11.56 17.44
CA ILE A 88 12.58 11.19 16.06
C ILE A 88 11.16 11.64 15.68
N THR A 89 10.16 11.32 16.51
CA THR A 89 8.76 11.63 16.19
C THR A 89 8.46 13.13 16.17
N ASP A 90 9.07 13.90 17.06
CA ASP A 90 8.83 15.36 17.20
C ASP A 90 9.52 16.19 16.12
N ASN A 91 10.59 15.66 15.50
CA ASN A 91 11.45 16.44 14.61
C ASN A 91 11.42 15.94 13.14
N THR A 92 10.39 15.18 12.78
CA THR A 92 10.14 14.72 11.40
C THR A 92 8.75 15.14 10.92
N SER A 93 8.62 15.50 9.63
CA SER A 93 7.33 15.85 9.02
C SER A 93 7.15 15.26 7.62
N PRO A 94 6.11 14.43 7.37
CA PRO A 94 5.22 13.82 8.37
C PRO A 94 6.02 13.09 9.46
N SER A 95 5.46 12.88 10.65
CA SER A 95 6.17 12.15 11.71
C SER A 95 6.55 10.76 11.23
N LEU A 96 7.84 10.41 11.37
CA LEU A 96 8.33 9.06 11.12
C LEU A 96 7.94 8.16 12.29
N THR A 97 7.27 7.06 12.01
CA THR A 97 6.81 6.09 13.03
C THR A 97 7.29 4.67 12.78
N ASP A 98 7.77 4.38 11.56
CA ASP A 98 8.16 3.03 11.13
C ASP A 98 9.62 2.73 11.55
N PHE A 99 9.86 2.74 12.86
CA PHE A 99 11.16 2.42 13.46
C PHE A 99 10.98 1.79 14.85
N GLU A 100 11.99 1.04 15.30
CA GLU A 100 12.03 0.47 16.64
C GLU A 100 13.38 0.76 17.30
N VAL A 101 13.34 1.22 18.55
CA VAL A 101 14.55 1.49 19.34
C VAL A 101 14.76 0.38 20.37
N PHE A 102 15.95 -0.21 20.35
CA PHE A 102 16.43 -1.22 21.28
C PHE A 102 17.51 -0.64 22.17
N GLU A 103 17.55 -1.08 23.41
CA GLU A 103 18.47 -0.59 24.43
C GLU A 103 19.14 -1.77 25.12
N PHE A 104 20.46 -1.83 25.04
CA PHE A 104 21.25 -2.92 25.61
C PHE A 104 22.22 -2.38 26.66
N PRO A 105 22.05 -2.75 27.95
CA PRO A 105 23.01 -2.41 29.00
C PRO A 105 24.37 -3.06 28.75
N VAL A 106 25.44 -2.30 28.93
CA VAL A 106 26.84 -2.77 28.82
C VAL A 106 27.67 -2.11 29.92
N ASP A 107 28.91 -2.57 30.12
CA ASP A 107 29.79 -1.93 31.10
C ASP A 107 29.99 -0.44 30.78
N GLY A 108 29.86 0.41 31.81
CA GLY A 108 29.96 1.86 31.67
C GLY A 108 28.77 2.59 31.03
N GLY A 109 27.69 1.91 30.57
CA GLY A 109 26.54 2.60 29.98
C GLY A 109 25.55 1.70 29.23
N ARG A 110 25.12 2.14 28.04
CA ARG A 110 24.22 1.39 27.16
C ARG A 110 24.55 1.58 25.69
N VAL A 111 24.18 0.61 24.87
CA VAL A 111 24.12 0.73 23.41
C VAL A 111 22.65 0.93 23.02
N LEU A 112 22.40 1.88 22.13
CA LEU A 112 21.09 2.11 21.54
C LEU A 112 21.13 1.72 20.07
N VAL A 113 20.18 0.89 19.64
CA VAL A 113 20.04 0.52 18.23
C VAL A 113 18.69 1.00 17.73
N ILE A 114 18.70 1.82 16.69
CA ILE A 114 17.50 2.30 16.01
C ILE A 114 17.37 1.48 14.72
N LYS A 115 16.43 0.53 14.71
CA LYS A 115 16.05 -0.20 13.51
C LYS A 115 15.03 0.64 12.74
N VAL A 116 15.39 1.08 11.55
CA VAL A 116 14.56 1.93 10.69
C VAL A 116 14.06 1.09 9.53
N GLU A 117 12.74 1.09 9.30
CA GLU A 117 12.15 0.46 8.12
C GLU A 117 12.18 1.42 6.91
N GLU A 118 11.98 0.88 5.71
CA GLU A 118 11.83 1.73 4.52
C GLU A 118 10.57 2.59 4.63
N ALA A 119 10.72 3.90 4.41
CA ALA A 119 9.60 4.82 4.49
C ALA A 119 8.72 4.76 3.23
N SER A 120 7.41 4.83 3.48
CA SER A 120 6.37 4.93 2.45
C SER A 120 6.20 6.34 1.85
N THR A 121 6.87 7.34 2.41
CA THR A 121 6.81 8.75 2.00
C THR A 121 8.08 9.48 2.43
N ALA A 122 8.29 10.71 1.95
CA ALA A 122 9.44 11.49 2.40
C ALA A 122 9.13 12.20 3.73
N HIS A 123 10.07 12.13 4.66
CA HIS A 123 10.04 12.75 5.98
C HIS A 123 11.08 13.88 6.03
N GLN A 124 10.61 15.12 6.15
CA GLN A 124 11.45 16.29 6.31
C GLN A 124 12.06 16.32 7.71
N ASN A 125 13.36 16.61 7.82
CA ASN A 125 13.98 16.96 9.09
C ASN A 125 13.53 18.38 9.50
N LEU A 126 12.84 18.52 10.63
CA LEU A 126 12.33 19.81 11.09
C LEU A 126 13.40 20.70 11.75
N LEU A 127 14.61 20.18 11.99
CA LEU A 127 15.71 20.94 12.58
C LEU A 127 16.50 21.74 11.54
N ASP A 128 16.55 21.27 10.29
CA ASP A 128 17.24 21.95 9.18
C ASP A 128 16.34 22.21 7.96
N TYR A 129 15.09 21.71 7.98
CA TYR A 129 14.10 21.78 6.92
C TYR A 129 14.51 21.11 5.60
N ARG A 130 15.36 20.06 5.66
CA ARG A 130 15.85 19.33 4.48
C ARG A 130 15.37 17.88 4.46
N TYR A 131 15.46 17.29 3.27
CA TYR A 131 15.26 15.86 3.04
C TYR A 131 16.62 15.22 2.76
N HIS A 132 16.91 14.11 3.43
CA HIS A 132 18.18 13.40 3.34
C HIS A 132 17.99 12.02 2.71
N GLN A 133 18.95 11.54 1.94
CA GLN A 133 18.96 10.18 1.43
C GLN A 133 20.38 9.64 1.50
N ARG A 134 20.53 8.34 1.76
CA ARG A 134 21.84 7.70 1.66
C ARG A 134 22.31 7.59 0.22
N VAL A 135 23.58 7.91 0.02
CA VAL A 135 24.36 7.60 -1.17
C VAL A 135 25.60 6.87 -0.68
N ASN A 136 25.61 5.55 -0.82
CA ASN A 136 26.61 4.66 -0.19
C ASN A 136 26.61 4.84 1.35
N THR A 137 27.77 5.16 1.92
CA THR A 137 27.97 5.36 3.36
C THR A 137 27.72 6.80 3.81
N VAL A 138 27.23 7.71 2.95
CA VAL A 138 27.01 9.11 3.31
C VAL A 138 25.58 9.57 3.09
N SER A 139 25.06 10.34 4.04
CA SER A 139 23.77 11.03 3.95
C SER A 139 23.91 12.35 3.16
N ARG A 140 23.16 12.52 2.07
CA ARG A 140 23.15 13.72 1.21
C ARG A 140 21.76 14.35 1.12
N PHE A 141 21.70 15.62 0.72
CA PHE A 141 20.42 16.28 0.43
C PHE A 141 19.77 15.67 -0.81
N MET A 142 18.45 15.46 -0.74
CA MET A 142 17.65 15.03 -1.87
C MET A 142 17.39 16.19 -2.84
N ALA A 143 17.46 15.91 -4.13
CA ALA A 143 16.98 16.80 -5.18
C ALA A 143 15.44 16.76 -5.28
N ASP A 144 14.83 17.78 -5.88
CA ASP A 144 13.37 17.89 -6.07
C ASP A 144 12.74 16.62 -6.65
N PHE A 145 13.34 16.04 -7.69
CA PHE A 145 12.80 14.82 -8.31
C PHE A 145 12.82 13.60 -7.36
N GLN A 146 13.84 13.49 -6.50
CA GLN A 146 13.92 12.40 -5.52
C GLN A 146 12.86 12.56 -4.44
N ILE A 147 12.60 13.80 -4.00
CA ILE A 147 11.54 14.10 -3.03
C ILE A 147 10.18 13.74 -3.64
N ARG A 148 9.92 14.16 -4.89
CA ARG A 148 8.66 13.85 -5.58
C ARG A 148 8.46 12.36 -5.77
N ASP A 149 9.50 11.64 -6.19
CA ASP A 149 9.45 10.18 -6.36
C ASP A 149 9.11 9.49 -5.03
N LEU A 150 9.80 9.87 -3.96
CA LEU A 150 9.62 9.25 -2.65
C LEU A 150 8.27 9.60 -2.02
N MET A 151 7.77 10.82 -2.20
CA MET A 151 6.41 11.21 -1.82
C MET A 151 5.35 10.48 -2.68
N SER A 152 5.67 10.16 -3.93
CA SER A 152 4.75 9.43 -4.82
C SER A 152 4.62 7.94 -4.48
N ARG A 153 5.53 7.37 -3.67
CA ARG A 153 5.39 5.99 -3.12
C ARG A 153 4.06 5.80 -2.37
N ARG A 154 3.52 6.87 -1.77
CA ARG A 154 2.18 6.90 -1.12
C ARG A 154 1.03 7.37 -2.01
N SER A 155 1.27 7.73 -3.27
CA SER A 155 0.23 8.33 -4.12
C SER A 155 -0.64 7.36 -4.91
N SER A 156 -0.26 6.08 -5.01
CA SER A 156 -1.16 5.08 -5.59
C SER A 156 -2.06 4.53 -4.48
N PRO A 157 -3.36 4.82 -4.49
CA PRO A 157 -4.27 4.26 -3.51
C PRO A 157 -4.26 2.73 -3.57
N SER A 158 -4.19 2.08 -2.41
CA SER A 158 -4.31 0.63 -2.28
C SER A 158 -5.77 0.25 -2.04
N CYS A 159 -6.28 -0.67 -2.84
CA CYS A 159 -7.65 -1.10 -2.76
C CYS A 159 -7.74 -2.63 -2.91
N GLU A 160 -8.47 -3.25 -2.01
CA GLU A 160 -8.89 -4.64 -2.15
C GLU A 160 -10.22 -4.67 -2.93
N VAL A 161 -10.25 -5.44 -4.01
CA VAL A 161 -11.47 -5.69 -4.81
C VAL A 161 -12.01 -7.06 -4.45
N ARG A 162 -13.27 -7.12 -4.03
CA ARG A 162 -13.98 -8.36 -3.72
C ARG A 162 -15.14 -8.55 -4.67
N VAL A 163 -15.10 -9.64 -5.43
CA VAL A 163 -16.19 -10.05 -6.31
C VAL A 163 -16.87 -11.27 -5.72
N ARG A 164 -18.19 -11.22 -5.56
CA ARG A 164 -19.00 -12.29 -4.95
C ARG A 164 -20.28 -12.54 -5.74
N LEU A 165 -20.79 -13.76 -5.66
CA LEU A 165 -22.10 -14.13 -6.18
C LEU A 165 -23.02 -14.53 -5.03
N GLU A 166 -24.05 -13.72 -4.78
CA GLU A 166 -25.07 -14.00 -3.78
C GLU A 166 -26.21 -14.81 -4.41
N ARG A 167 -26.57 -15.94 -3.80
CA ARG A 167 -27.64 -16.81 -4.31
C ARG A 167 -28.99 -16.10 -4.23
N ILE A 168 -29.71 -16.04 -5.35
CA ILE A 168 -31.12 -15.60 -5.39
C ILE A 168 -32.03 -16.83 -5.41
N THR A 169 -31.81 -17.76 -6.34
CA THR A 169 -32.64 -18.96 -6.51
C THR A 169 -31.77 -20.10 -7.00
N ILE A 170 -31.93 -21.29 -6.42
CA ILE A 170 -31.27 -22.52 -6.87
C ILE A 170 -32.33 -23.60 -6.91
N ASN A 171 -32.59 -24.11 -8.11
CA ASN A 171 -33.37 -25.32 -8.33
C ASN A 171 -32.60 -26.23 -9.32
N ARG A 172 -33.13 -27.43 -9.58
CA ARG A 172 -32.41 -28.44 -10.39
C ARG A 172 -32.00 -27.96 -11.78
N ASP A 173 -32.79 -27.08 -12.38
CA ASP A 173 -32.64 -26.71 -13.80
C ASP A 173 -32.17 -25.26 -13.97
N ASN A 174 -32.15 -24.47 -12.89
CA ASN A 174 -31.85 -23.05 -12.92
C ASN A 174 -31.22 -22.53 -11.62
N HIS A 175 -30.03 -21.96 -11.71
CA HIS A 175 -29.32 -21.26 -10.64
C HIS A 175 -29.21 -19.78 -11.00
N VAL A 176 -29.70 -18.92 -10.12
CA VAL A 176 -29.73 -17.46 -10.29
C VAL A 176 -28.97 -16.82 -9.15
N TYR A 177 -28.02 -15.93 -9.49
CA TYR A 177 -27.18 -15.22 -8.54
C TYR A 177 -27.18 -13.72 -8.80
N ARG A 178 -26.92 -12.95 -7.76
CA ARG A 178 -26.61 -11.52 -7.83
C ARG A 178 -25.10 -11.35 -7.79
N LEU A 179 -24.53 -10.65 -8.76
CA LEU A 179 -23.12 -10.24 -8.73
C LEU A 179 -22.95 -9.04 -7.78
N ARG A 180 -21.98 -9.13 -6.87
CA ARG A 180 -21.56 -8.06 -5.97
C ARG A 180 -20.10 -7.75 -6.20
N VAL A 181 -19.79 -6.46 -6.32
CA VAL A 181 -18.44 -5.94 -6.41
C VAL A 181 -18.29 -4.94 -5.26
N GLU A 182 -17.35 -5.23 -4.37
CA GLU A 182 -17.00 -4.39 -3.23
C GLU A 182 -15.56 -3.90 -3.39
N LEU A 183 -15.36 -2.60 -3.17
CA LEU A 183 -14.05 -1.97 -3.05
C LEU A 183 -13.82 -1.65 -1.59
N LEU A 184 -12.66 -2.04 -1.05
CA LEU A 184 -12.20 -1.62 0.28
C LEU A 184 -10.89 -0.84 0.11
N ASN A 185 -10.86 0.42 0.53
CA ASN A 185 -9.61 1.18 0.57
C ASN A 185 -8.76 0.69 1.75
N THR A 186 -7.74 -0.10 1.45
CA THR A 186 -6.77 -0.62 2.43
C THR A 186 -5.54 0.28 2.55
N GLY A 187 -5.44 1.32 1.72
CA GLY A 187 -4.34 2.27 1.70
C GLY A 187 -4.50 3.41 2.71
N MET A 188 -3.46 4.24 2.77
CA MET A 188 -3.37 5.38 3.68
C MET A 188 -3.86 6.71 3.07
N VAL A 189 -4.29 6.69 1.80
CA VAL A 189 -4.76 7.86 1.05
C VAL A 189 -6.15 7.61 0.50
N SER A 190 -6.92 8.68 0.31
CA SER A 190 -8.27 8.60 -0.26
C SER A 190 -8.20 8.28 -1.76
N MET A 191 -9.08 7.39 -2.24
CA MET A 191 -9.31 7.21 -3.67
C MET A 191 -10.27 8.29 -4.13
N GLU A 192 -9.75 9.35 -4.74
CA GLU A 192 -10.58 10.49 -5.16
C GLU A 192 -11.12 10.35 -6.59
N LYS A 193 -10.36 9.66 -7.46
CA LYS A 193 -10.73 9.38 -8.84
C LYS A 193 -10.38 7.94 -9.15
N TRP A 194 -11.39 7.12 -9.33
CA TRP A 194 -11.23 5.73 -9.68
C TRP A 194 -12.43 5.27 -10.52
N TRP A 195 -12.20 4.22 -11.30
CA TRP A 195 -13.28 3.44 -11.88
C TRP A 195 -12.89 1.97 -11.88
N ILE A 196 -13.86 1.09 -11.68
CA ILE A 196 -13.67 -0.35 -11.78
C ILE A 196 -14.57 -0.89 -12.89
N SER A 197 -14.05 -1.82 -13.67
CA SER A 197 -14.81 -2.59 -14.65
C SER A 197 -14.77 -4.07 -14.32
N ILE A 198 -15.87 -4.78 -14.55
CA ILE A 198 -15.94 -6.25 -14.53
C ILE A 198 -16.61 -6.75 -15.81
N ASP A 199 -16.06 -7.82 -16.38
CA ASP A 199 -16.54 -8.44 -17.59
C ASP A 199 -17.26 -9.74 -17.27
N VAL A 200 -18.53 -9.82 -17.67
CA VAL A 200 -19.41 -10.96 -17.40
C VAL A 200 -19.86 -11.58 -18.73
N PRO A 201 -19.77 -12.91 -18.91
CA PRO A 201 -20.20 -13.55 -20.15
C PRO A 201 -21.62 -13.19 -20.54
N LYS A 202 -21.85 -12.82 -21.80
CA LYS A 202 -23.15 -12.34 -22.27
C LYS A 202 -24.25 -13.40 -22.13
N GLU A 203 -23.88 -14.68 -22.23
CA GLU A 203 -24.79 -15.82 -22.17
C GLU A 203 -25.37 -16.07 -20.77
N CYS A 204 -24.60 -15.86 -19.70
CA CYS A 204 -25.11 -16.02 -18.33
C CYS A 204 -25.94 -14.81 -17.89
N LEU A 205 -26.02 -13.78 -18.71
CA LEU A 205 -26.94 -12.68 -18.51
C LEU A 205 -28.27 -12.94 -19.23
N ALA A 206 -28.51 -14.10 -19.86
CA ALA A 206 -29.66 -14.34 -20.75
C ALA A 206 -31.07 -14.07 -20.16
N GLY A 207 -31.26 -14.07 -18.83
CA GLY A 207 -32.45 -13.53 -18.16
C GLY A 207 -32.72 -12.03 -18.41
N LEU A 208 -31.80 -11.37 -19.13
CA LEU A 208 -31.75 -9.97 -19.56
C LEU A 208 -33.00 -9.41 -20.28
N THR A 209 -34.07 -10.16 -20.52
CA THR A 209 -35.35 -9.51 -20.85
C THR A 209 -35.85 -8.65 -19.67
N TYR A 210 -35.51 -9.02 -18.43
CA TYR A 210 -35.92 -8.34 -17.21
C TYR A 210 -34.94 -7.21 -16.77
N PRO A 211 -33.60 -7.35 -16.96
CA PRO A 211 -32.68 -6.21 -16.82
C PRO A 211 -32.41 -5.36 -18.07
N GLN A 212 -32.55 -5.82 -19.33
CA GLN A 212 -32.23 -4.96 -20.50
C GLN A 212 -33.21 -3.82 -20.70
N SER A 213 -34.50 -3.99 -20.44
CA SER A 213 -35.46 -2.89 -20.60
C SER A 213 -35.13 -1.77 -19.61
N GLU A 214 -35.01 -2.11 -18.33
CA GLU A 214 -34.68 -1.16 -17.26
C GLU A 214 -33.26 -0.59 -17.41
N LEU A 215 -32.25 -1.43 -17.66
CA LEU A 215 -30.88 -0.99 -17.92
C LEU A 215 -30.79 -0.12 -19.16
N ARG A 216 -31.36 -0.49 -20.31
CA ARG A 216 -31.28 0.33 -21.54
C ARG A 216 -31.99 1.68 -21.37
N THR A 217 -33.03 1.74 -20.55
CA THR A 217 -33.69 3.01 -20.18
C THR A 217 -32.97 3.78 -19.09
N HIS A 218 -31.97 3.18 -18.43
CA HIS A 218 -31.23 3.82 -17.37
C HIS A 218 -30.41 5.01 -17.92
N PRO A 219 -30.46 6.20 -17.30
CA PRO A 219 -29.78 7.39 -17.80
C PRO A 219 -28.26 7.23 -18.02
N ARG A 220 -27.61 6.31 -17.28
CA ARG A 220 -26.17 6.04 -17.36
C ARG A 220 -25.79 4.82 -18.21
N PHE A 221 -26.75 4.13 -18.84
CA PHE A 221 -26.52 2.84 -19.52
C PHE A 221 -25.31 2.82 -20.46
N GLY A 222 -25.28 3.71 -21.46
CA GLY A 222 -24.20 3.76 -22.45
C GLY A 222 -22.84 4.20 -21.89
N LYS A 223 -22.82 4.73 -20.66
CA LYS A 223 -21.59 5.07 -19.95
C LYS A 223 -21.04 3.83 -19.22
N VAL A 224 -21.90 3.16 -18.45
CA VAL A 224 -21.48 2.12 -17.49
C VAL A 224 -21.53 0.69 -18.05
N VAL A 225 -22.25 0.44 -19.14
CA VAL A 225 -22.41 -0.89 -19.73
C VAL A 225 -21.88 -0.88 -21.17
N ARG A 226 -21.01 -1.84 -21.52
CA ARG A 226 -20.48 -2.01 -22.89
C ARG A 226 -20.39 -3.48 -23.27
N GLU A 227 -20.68 -3.80 -24.53
CA GLU A 227 -20.33 -5.12 -25.08
C GLU A 227 -18.84 -5.15 -25.44
N VAL A 228 -18.15 -6.24 -25.12
CA VAL A 228 -16.72 -6.43 -25.36
C VAL A 228 -16.48 -7.83 -25.89
N ASP A 229 -15.86 -7.96 -27.06
CA ASP A 229 -15.37 -9.24 -27.55
C ASP A 229 -13.95 -9.51 -27.02
N LYS A 230 -13.72 -10.71 -26.50
CA LYS A 230 -12.39 -11.18 -26.11
C LYS A 230 -12.09 -12.52 -26.75
N GLY A 231 -11.48 -12.47 -27.93
CA GLY A 231 -11.05 -13.67 -28.64
C GLY A 231 -12.23 -14.48 -29.18
N GLY A 232 -13.26 -13.81 -29.71
CA GLY A 232 -14.46 -14.48 -30.24
C GLY A 232 -15.38 -14.99 -29.12
N PHE A 233 -15.46 -14.28 -28.01
CA PHE A 233 -16.35 -14.55 -26.89
C PHE A 233 -16.87 -13.24 -26.32
N ASP A 234 -18.19 -13.11 -26.30
CA ASP A 234 -18.87 -11.86 -25.96
C ASP A 234 -19.04 -11.71 -24.45
N PHE A 235 -18.58 -10.59 -23.92
CA PHE A 235 -18.80 -10.16 -22.55
C PHE A 235 -19.64 -8.88 -22.52
N ILE A 236 -20.36 -8.69 -21.44
CA ILE A 236 -20.89 -7.40 -21.02
C ILE A 236 -19.98 -6.86 -19.92
N ARG A 237 -19.35 -5.72 -20.20
CA ARG A 237 -18.57 -4.94 -19.24
C ARG A 237 -19.50 -4.04 -18.43
N PHE A 238 -19.49 -4.19 -17.12
CA PHE A 238 -20.10 -3.27 -16.18
C PHE A 238 -19.03 -2.42 -15.53
N SER A 239 -19.25 -1.10 -15.43
CA SER A 239 -18.29 -0.16 -14.85
C SER A 239 -18.93 0.75 -13.81
N TRP A 240 -18.23 0.94 -12.69
CA TRP A 240 -18.64 1.81 -11.58
C TRP A 240 -17.56 2.84 -11.25
N GLY A 241 -17.95 3.84 -10.46
CA GLY A 241 -17.12 5.00 -10.11
C GLY A 241 -17.28 6.12 -11.13
N ASP A 242 -16.18 6.78 -11.45
CA ASP A 242 -16.14 7.90 -12.39
C ASP A 242 -15.35 7.58 -13.67
N PRO A 243 -15.86 6.67 -14.53
CA PRO A 243 -15.18 6.34 -15.78
C PRO A 243 -15.14 7.48 -16.81
N PHE A 244 -15.83 8.61 -16.58
CA PHE A 244 -15.98 9.71 -17.56
C PHE A 244 -15.78 11.13 -17.04
N PHE A 245 -15.39 11.32 -15.77
CA PHE A 245 -15.21 12.63 -15.16
C PHE A 245 -16.48 13.49 -15.15
N ASP A 246 -17.62 12.86 -14.87
CA ASP A 246 -18.95 13.50 -14.95
C ASP A 246 -19.23 14.47 -13.77
N GLY A 247 -18.30 14.59 -12.81
CA GLY A 247 -18.39 15.52 -11.68
C GLY A 247 -18.94 14.92 -10.38
N ASP A 248 -19.41 13.67 -10.42
CA ASP A 248 -19.81 12.89 -9.25
C ASP A 248 -18.60 12.57 -8.36
N ARG A 249 -18.71 12.80 -7.05
CA ARG A 249 -17.61 12.54 -6.10
C ARG A 249 -17.71 11.12 -5.53
N TYR A 250 -16.92 10.21 -6.10
CA TYR A 250 -16.72 8.86 -5.57
C TYR A 250 -15.47 8.81 -4.69
N ILE A 251 -15.45 9.59 -3.60
CA ILE A 251 -14.29 9.58 -2.70
C ILE A 251 -14.41 8.39 -1.75
N LEU A 252 -13.42 7.49 -1.78
CA LEU A 252 -13.31 6.38 -0.83
C LEU A 252 -12.13 6.62 0.11
N HIS A 253 -12.40 7.00 1.36
CA HIS A 253 -11.35 7.28 2.35
C HIS A 253 -10.70 5.99 2.89
N PRO A 254 -9.50 6.07 3.48
CA PRO A 254 -8.86 4.93 4.13
C PRO A 254 -9.80 4.18 5.08
N GLY A 255 -9.84 2.85 4.95
CA GLY A 255 -10.69 1.96 5.75
C GLY A 255 -12.17 1.93 5.36
N GLN A 256 -12.61 2.76 4.42
CA GLN A 256 -13.99 2.71 3.93
C GLN A 256 -14.16 1.64 2.84
N SER A 257 -15.34 1.04 2.82
CA SER A 257 -15.79 0.13 1.77
C SER A 257 -16.96 0.72 0.98
N LEU A 258 -16.98 0.43 -0.33
CA LEU A 258 -18.10 0.75 -1.21
C LEU A 258 -18.53 -0.51 -1.93
N ASP A 259 -19.83 -0.81 -1.87
CA ASP A 259 -20.42 -2.03 -2.42
C ASP A 259 -21.46 -1.65 -3.47
N PHE A 260 -21.31 -2.12 -4.71
CA PHE A 260 -22.22 -1.82 -5.82
C PHE A 260 -23.45 -2.73 -5.85
N GLY A 261 -24.11 -2.87 -4.70
CA GLY A 261 -25.44 -3.47 -4.57
C GLY A 261 -26.58 -2.45 -4.73
N PRO A 262 -27.83 -2.92 -4.95
CA PRO A 262 -28.99 -2.06 -5.20
C PRO A 262 -29.32 -1.08 -4.05
N SER A 263 -28.79 -1.29 -2.85
CA SER A 263 -29.02 -0.45 -1.67
C SER A 263 -27.95 0.61 -1.41
N ASN A 264 -26.74 0.49 -1.98
CA ASN A 264 -25.58 1.33 -1.63
C ASN A 264 -25.12 2.25 -2.77
N ASP A 265 -25.47 1.96 -4.03
CA ASP A 265 -25.20 2.84 -5.18
C ASP A 265 -25.99 4.18 -5.10
N SER A 266 -26.96 4.27 -4.17
CA SER A 266 -27.79 5.44 -3.88
C SER A 266 -27.09 6.52 -3.03
N LEU A 267 -25.96 6.20 -2.36
CA LEU A 267 -25.24 7.15 -1.50
C LEU A 267 -24.52 8.24 -2.30
N HIS A 268 -24.13 7.93 -3.53
CA HIS A 268 -23.36 8.82 -4.40
C HIS A 268 -24.08 9.19 -5.69
N THR A 269 -25.24 8.56 -5.98
CA THR A 269 -25.94 8.74 -7.26
C THR A 269 -27.44 8.96 -7.08
N GLN A 270 -28.02 9.84 -7.91
CA GLN A 270 -29.47 10.09 -7.93
C GLN A 270 -30.27 8.97 -8.63
N ALA A 271 -29.58 8.03 -9.29
CA ALA A 271 -30.16 6.91 -10.03
C ALA A 271 -29.21 5.69 -9.94
N PRO A 272 -29.39 4.81 -8.92
CA PRO A 272 -28.55 3.63 -8.74
C PRO A 272 -28.77 2.61 -9.85
N LEU A 273 -27.70 1.93 -10.28
CA LEU A 273 -27.81 0.86 -11.27
C LEU A 273 -28.62 -0.31 -10.70
N PRO A 274 -29.46 -0.96 -11.53
CA PRO A 274 -30.18 -2.16 -11.11
C PRO A 274 -29.19 -3.30 -10.85
N PRO A 275 -29.55 -4.27 -9.98
CA PRO A 275 -28.67 -5.37 -9.63
C PRO A 275 -28.30 -6.21 -10.86
N ILE A 276 -27.02 -6.55 -10.99
CA ILE A 276 -26.56 -7.47 -12.02
C ILE A 276 -26.90 -8.89 -11.58
N VAL A 277 -27.75 -9.56 -12.36
CA VAL A 277 -28.18 -10.93 -12.13
C VAL A 277 -27.58 -11.83 -13.20
N VAL A 278 -26.96 -12.93 -12.77
CA VAL A 278 -26.47 -13.99 -13.63
C VAL A 278 -27.30 -15.26 -13.43
N GLU A 279 -27.59 -15.94 -14.53
CA GLU A 279 -28.43 -17.12 -14.63
C GLU A 279 -27.63 -18.26 -15.26
N PHE A 280 -27.80 -19.46 -14.68
CA PHE A 280 -27.22 -20.70 -15.18
C PHE A 280 -28.30 -21.76 -15.26
N ASN A 281 -28.49 -22.28 -16.47
CA ASN A 281 -29.27 -23.47 -16.73
C ASN A 281 -28.43 -24.43 -17.58
N ASP A 282 -28.93 -25.64 -17.81
CA ASP A 282 -28.22 -26.68 -18.58
C ASP A 282 -27.65 -26.17 -19.91
N ARG A 283 -28.41 -25.33 -20.61
CA ARG A 283 -27.99 -24.77 -21.90
C ARG A 283 -26.83 -23.79 -21.74
N ILE A 284 -26.95 -22.86 -20.80
CA ILE A 284 -25.90 -21.85 -20.52
C ILE A 284 -24.64 -22.56 -20.02
N PHE A 285 -24.77 -23.48 -19.06
CA PHE A 285 -23.63 -24.23 -18.53
C PHE A 285 -22.87 -24.98 -19.63
N ARG A 286 -23.56 -25.73 -20.49
CA ARG A 286 -22.93 -26.44 -21.62
C ARG A 286 -22.21 -25.51 -22.58
N SER A 287 -22.70 -24.28 -22.76
CA SER A 287 -22.05 -23.29 -23.62
C SER A 287 -20.77 -22.71 -23.00
N LEU A 288 -20.68 -22.67 -21.67
CA LEU A 288 -19.57 -22.05 -20.94
C LEU A 288 -18.50 -23.06 -20.49
N VAL A 289 -18.88 -24.28 -20.12
CA VAL A 289 -18.01 -25.25 -19.43
C VAL A 289 -16.72 -25.57 -20.19
N HIS A 290 -16.78 -25.62 -21.52
CA HIS A 290 -15.60 -25.90 -22.35
C HIS A 290 -14.63 -24.73 -22.45
N ARG A 291 -15.15 -23.49 -22.36
CA ARG A 291 -14.33 -22.27 -22.39
C ARG A 291 -13.88 -21.84 -21.00
N ALA A 292 -14.62 -22.26 -19.97
CA ALA A 292 -14.42 -21.93 -18.57
C ALA A 292 -14.04 -20.44 -18.36
N PRO A 293 -14.85 -19.48 -18.85
CA PRO A 293 -14.48 -18.08 -18.79
C PRO A 293 -14.34 -17.59 -17.34
N GLU A 294 -13.40 -16.70 -17.09
CA GLU A 294 -13.25 -16.05 -15.79
C GLU A 294 -14.00 -14.71 -15.78
N LEU A 295 -14.52 -14.32 -14.61
CA LEU A 295 -14.99 -12.94 -14.42
C LEU A 295 -13.78 -12.05 -14.19
N GLN A 296 -13.33 -11.36 -15.24
CA GLN A 296 -12.17 -10.47 -15.15
C GLN A 296 -12.61 -9.08 -14.70
N TRP A 297 -11.90 -8.51 -13.74
CA TRP A 297 -12.09 -7.14 -13.31
C TRP A 297 -10.81 -6.33 -13.42
N THR A 298 -10.95 -5.01 -13.55
CA THR A 298 -9.82 -4.07 -13.55
C THR A 298 -10.22 -2.78 -12.86
N LEU A 299 -9.44 -2.41 -11.85
CA LEU A 299 -9.55 -1.16 -11.11
C LEU A 299 -8.49 -0.19 -11.63
N TYR A 300 -8.94 1.03 -11.89
CA TYR A 300 -8.10 2.16 -12.26
C TYR A 300 -8.20 3.21 -11.17
N THR A 301 -7.05 3.76 -10.79
CA THR A 301 -6.95 4.79 -9.75
C THR A 301 -6.10 5.96 -10.25
N ASN A 302 -6.26 7.13 -9.62
CA ASN A 302 -5.37 8.25 -9.89
C ASN A 302 -3.92 7.90 -9.51
N HIS A 303 -2.99 8.22 -10.41
CA HIS A 303 -1.56 8.05 -10.16
C HIS A 303 -1.14 6.60 -9.80
N GLY A 304 -1.94 5.60 -10.18
CA GLY A 304 -1.63 4.17 -10.03
C GLY A 304 -1.66 3.42 -11.36
N GLN A 305 -0.93 2.31 -11.44
CA GLN A 305 -1.09 1.35 -12.54
C GLN A 305 -2.45 0.64 -12.40
N PRO A 306 -3.11 0.24 -13.50
CA PRO A 306 -4.32 -0.57 -13.43
C PRO A 306 -4.04 -1.87 -12.66
N VAL A 307 -4.92 -2.20 -11.72
CA VAL A 307 -4.88 -3.46 -10.98
C VAL A 307 -5.98 -4.36 -11.52
N SER A 308 -5.63 -5.59 -11.90
CA SER A 308 -6.58 -6.56 -12.44
C SER A 308 -6.60 -7.82 -11.59
N GLY A 309 -7.73 -8.50 -11.62
CA GLY A 309 -7.86 -9.85 -11.07
C GLY A 309 -9.03 -10.57 -11.74
N SER A 310 -9.28 -11.79 -11.31
CA SER A 310 -10.34 -12.60 -11.87
C SER A 310 -11.00 -13.51 -10.86
N VAL A 311 -12.23 -13.93 -11.16
CA VAL A 311 -12.92 -15.02 -10.46
C VAL A 311 -12.91 -16.24 -11.39
N PRO A 312 -12.27 -17.36 -11.00
CA PRO A 312 -12.22 -18.58 -11.80
C PRO A 312 -13.61 -19.19 -12.04
N PHE A 313 -13.84 -19.80 -13.21
CA PHE A 313 -15.12 -20.39 -13.61
C PHE A 313 -15.78 -21.26 -12.55
N GLU A 314 -15.02 -22.16 -11.94
CA GLU A 314 -15.48 -23.06 -10.87
C GLU A 314 -16.00 -22.33 -9.60
N GLN A 315 -15.56 -21.10 -9.36
CA GLN A 315 -15.97 -20.30 -8.21
C GLN A 315 -17.26 -19.53 -8.48
N TRP A 316 -17.47 -19.09 -9.72
CA TRP A 316 -18.65 -18.29 -10.09
C TRP A 316 -19.73 -19.05 -10.85
N CYS A 317 -19.44 -20.24 -11.34
CA CYS A 317 -20.39 -21.17 -11.96
C CYS A 317 -20.34 -22.53 -11.24
N ASN A 318 -21.23 -22.69 -10.26
CA ASN A 318 -21.44 -23.94 -9.54
C ASN A 318 -22.83 -24.48 -9.89
N PHE A 319 -22.95 -25.00 -11.12
CA PHE A 319 -24.14 -25.60 -11.71
C PHE A 319 -23.93 -27.11 -11.85
#